data_AF-A0A2E2V3L5-F1
#
_entry.id   AF-A0A2E2V3L5-F1
#
_cell.length_a   1.000
_cell.length_b   1.000
_cell.length_c   1.000
_cell.angle_alpha   90.00
_cell.angle_beta   90.00
_cell.angle_gamma   90.00
#
_symmetry.space_group_name_H-M   'P 1'
#
loop_
_entity.id
_entity.type
_entity.pdbx_description
1 polymer ?
#
loop_
_entity_poly.entity_id
_entity_poly.type
_entity_poly.pdbx_seq_one_letter_code
_entity_poly.pdbx_strand_id
1 'polypeptide(L)'
;MKQISFFLFFLFVFSCNTDNEQDYFANSNFDCNWDNTNFSLFSPSSDCVLENLSFELNILPIINAKCNSCHGNDGNNHGVNLTTYDNLLNYDFCFQIDNDLMPPPTLPVQFQLTQCEKLKIKTWIEDGLAE
;
A
#
# COMPACT_ATOMS: atom_id res chain seq x y z
N MET A 1 -64.23 -29.81 -7.28
CA MET A 1 -62.97 -30.28 -6.68
C MET A 1 -61.83 -30.03 -7.65
N LYS A 2 -61.03 -29.00 -7.43
CA LYS A 2 -59.65 -28.84 -7.92
C LYS A 2 -59.08 -27.59 -7.22
N GLN A 3 -58.33 -27.84 -6.16
CA GLN A 3 -57.66 -26.85 -5.34
C GLN A 3 -56.68 -26.05 -6.22
N ILE A 4 -56.92 -24.75 -6.36
CA ILE A 4 -55.95 -23.79 -6.90
C ILE A 4 -55.02 -23.48 -5.73
N SER A 5 -53.90 -24.19 -5.64
CA SER A 5 -52.92 -23.93 -4.60
C SER A 5 -52.01 -22.79 -5.05
N PHE A 6 -52.24 -21.67 -4.38
CA PHE A 6 -51.54 -20.40 -4.47
C PHE A 6 -50.07 -20.58 -4.05
N PHE A 7 -49.14 -20.68 -5.01
CA PHE A 7 -47.70 -20.62 -4.73
C PHE A 7 -47.22 -19.19 -4.97
N LEU A 8 -47.45 -18.33 -3.98
CA LEU A 8 -46.84 -17.01 -3.90
C LEU A 8 -45.40 -17.22 -3.42
N PHE A 9 -44.51 -17.57 -4.34
CA PHE A 9 -43.08 -17.70 -4.08
C PHE A 9 -42.52 -16.27 -3.96
N PHE A 10 -42.54 -15.76 -2.73
CA PHE A 10 -41.85 -14.55 -2.32
C PHE A 10 -40.34 -14.75 -2.53
N LEU A 11 -39.85 -14.41 -3.73
CA LEU A 11 -38.43 -14.14 -3.93
C LEU A 11 -38.16 -12.77 -3.33
N PHE A 12 -37.95 -12.76 -2.01
CA PHE A 12 -37.12 -11.76 -1.34
C PHE A 12 -35.72 -11.89 -1.96
N VAL A 13 -35.50 -11.21 -3.08
CA VAL A 13 -34.16 -10.86 -3.50
C VAL A 13 -33.68 -9.83 -2.47
N PHE A 14 -32.98 -10.35 -1.46
CA PHE A 14 -32.13 -9.54 -0.60
C PHE A 14 -31.25 -8.69 -1.51
N SER A 15 -31.50 -7.38 -1.48
CA SER A 15 -30.54 -6.38 -1.89
C SER A 15 -29.20 -6.71 -1.24
N CYS A 16 -28.11 -6.79 -2.02
CA CYS A 16 -26.78 -6.58 -1.46
C CYS A 16 -26.73 -5.10 -1.03
N ASN A 17 -27.02 -4.84 0.25
CA ASN A 17 -26.64 -3.60 0.90
C ASN A 17 -25.19 -3.80 1.36
N THR A 18 -24.27 -2.97 0.87
CA THR A 18 -22.91 -2.85 1.39
C THR A 18 -22.96 -2.08 2.71
N ASP A 19 -23.55 -2.72 3.73
CA ASP A 19 -23.71 -2.15 5.06
C ASP A 19 -22.83 -2.90 6.06
N ASN A 20 -21.58 -3.24 5.71
CA ASN A 20 -20.53 -3.55 6.69
C ASN A 20 -19.15 -3.77 6.03
N GLU A 21 -18.59 -2.77 5.34
CA GLU A 21 -17.19 -2.87 4.88
C GLU A 21 -16.18 -2.60 6.01
N GLN A 22 -16.63 -2.31 7.24
CA GLN A 22 -15.72 -1.87 8.30
C GLN A 22 -14.94 -3.00 8.97
N ASP A 23 -15.26 -4.28 8.74
CA ASP A 23 -14.59 -5.39 9.44
C ASP A 23 -13.99 -6.46 8.51
N TYR A 24 -13.49 -6.05 7.33
CA TYR A 24 -12.60 -6.88 6.50
C TYR A 24 -11.20 -6.27 6.30
N PHE A 25 -10.74 -5.41 7.20
CA PHE A 25 -9.36 -4.89 7.21
C PHE A 25 -8.58 -5.36 8.45
N ALA A 26 -8.79 -6.61 8.86
CA ALA A 26 -8.10 -7.17 10.03
C ALA A 26 -7.22 -8.37 9.70
N ASN A 27 -6.90 -8.63 8.41
CA ASN A 27 -5.92 -9.66 8.06
C ASN A 27 -5.37 -9.63 6.61
N SER A 28 -4.91 -8.48 6.13
CA SER A 28 -3.96 -8.44 5.01
C SER A 28 -2.64 -7.86 5.51
N ASN A 29 -1.53 -8.49 5.14
CA ASN A 29 -0.15 -8.09 5.44
C ASN A 29 0.25 -6.76 4.75
N PHE A 30 -0.67 -5.80 4.65
CA PHE A 30 -0.59 -4.63 3.78
C PHE A 30 -1.24 -3.38 4.38
N ASP A 31 -1.39 -3.34 5.70
CA ASP A 31 -1.85 -2.14 6.39
C ASP A 31 -0.63 -1.43 6.99
N CYS A 32 -0.26 -0.30 6.39
CA CYS A 32 0.69 0.62 7.00
C CYS A 32 0.01 1.25 8.22
N ASN A 33 0.40 0.85 9.44
CA ASN A 33 -0.10 1.52 10.65
C ASN A 33 0.59 2.89 10.77
N TRP A 34 0.08 3.88 10.05
CA TRP A 34 0.58 5.25 10.13
C TRP A 34 0.00 5.97 11.35
N ASP A 35 0.87 6.40 12.28
CA ASP A 35 0.49 7.38 13.31
C ASP A 35 0.32 8.76 12.66
N ASN A 36 -0.94 9.10 12.33
CA ASN A 36 -1.31 10.32 11.61
C ASN A 36 -1.26 11.59 12.47
N THR A 37 -0.87 11.46 13.74
CA THR A 37 -0.83 12.59 14.69
C THR A 37 0.20 13.67 14.31
N ASN A 38 1.16 13.36 13.42
CA ASN A 38 2.12 14.34 12.88
C ASN A 38 1.79 14.87 11.48
N PHE A 39 0.73 14.41 10.82
CA PHE A 39 0.38 14.90 9.49
C PHE A 39 -0.15 16.34 9.53
N SER A 40 -0.86 16.75 10.59
CA SER A 40 -1.37 18.14 10.68
C SER A 40 -0.30 19.18 11.01
N LEU A 41 0.90 18.74 11.43
CA LEU A 41 2.08 19.59 11.64
C LEU A 41 2.96 19.67 10.38
N PHE A 42 2.73 18.76 9.42
CA PHE A 42 3.34 18.78 8.11
C PHE A 42 2.33 19.37 7.15
N SER A 43 2.32 20.69 6.95
CA SER A 43 1.66 21.22 5.75
C SER A 43 2.30 20.48 4.58
N PRO A 44 1.57 19.69 3.78
CA PRO A 44 2.15 19.20 2.54
C PRO A 44 2.61 20.47 1.83
N SER A 45 3.92 20.65 1.69
CA SER A 45 4.40 21.64 0.76
C SER A 45 3.78 21.28 -0.59
N SER A 46 3.70 22.23 -1.52
CA SER A 46 3.41 21.95 -2.92
C SER A 46 4.20 20.76 -3.50
N ASP A 47 5.27 20.35 -2.82
CA ASP A 47 6.24 19.36 -3.25
C ASP A 47 5.93 17.93 -2.74
N CYS A 48 4.96 17.76 -1.83
CA CYS A 48 4.57 16.44 -1.30
C CYS A 48 3.10 16.10 -1.60
N VAL A 49 2.81 15.85 -2.88
CA VAL A 49 1.50 15.37 -3.34
C VAL A 49 1.34 13.89 -3.00
N LEU A 50 0.24 13.55 -2.33
CA LEU A 50 -0.12 12.19 -1.91
C LEU A 50 -1.38 11.65 -2.60
N GLU A 51 -1.98 12.42 -3.49
CA GLU A 51 -3.19 12.02 -4.22
C GLU A 51 -2.84 11.36 -5.55
N ASN A 52 -3.63 10.35 -5.96
CA ASN A 52 -3.50 9.65 -7.25
C ASN A 52 -2.09 9.12 -7.52
N LEU A 53 -1.47 8.51 -6.51
CA LEU A 53 -0.14 7.92 -6.63
C LEU A 53 -0.20 6.68 -7.54
N SER A 54 0.81 6.52 -8.40
CA SER A 54 1.02 5.34 -9.25
C SER A 54 2.42 4.79 -9.03
N PHE A 55 2.61 3.50 -9.33
CA PHE A 55 3.91 2.89 -9.22
C PHE A 55 4.91 3.55 -10.17
N GLU A 56 4.58 3.68 -11.46
CA GLU A 56 5.53 4.19 -12.46
C GLU A 56 5.98 5.64 -12.17
N LEU A 57 5.04 6.52 -11.83
CA LEU A 57 5.34 7.95 -11.72
C LEU A 57 5.84 8.35 -10.33
N ASN A 58 5.44 7.66 -9.27
CA ASN A 58 5.66 8.12 -7.90
C ASN A 58 6.56 7.20 -7.08
N ILE A 59 6.43 5.88 -7.24
CA ILE A 59 7.12 4.91 -6.38
C ILE A 59 8.41 4.41 -7.02
N LEU A 60 8.37 4.02 -8.29
CA LEU A 60 9.53 3.53 -9.03
C LEU A 60 10.74 4.49 -8.97
N PRO A 61 10.58 5.83 -9.09
CA PRO A 61 11.69 6.76 -8.91
C PRO A 61 12.34 6.68 -7.52
N ILE A 62 11.55 6.48 -6.47
CA ILE A 62 12.03 6.33 -5.09
C ILE A 62 12.79 5.01 -4.95
N ILE A 63 12.22 3.90 -5.43
CA ILE A 63 12.84 2.57 -5.40
C ILE A 63 14.18 2.57 -6.16
N ASN A 64 14.21 3.18 -7.34
CA ASN A 64 15.43 3.32 -8.14
C ASN A 64 16.52 4.11 -7.40
N ALA A 65 16.16 5.21 -6.75
CA ALA A 65 17.10 6.08 -6.07
C ALA A 65 17.61 5.52 -4.73
N LYS A 66 16.76 4.79 -4.00
CA LYS A 66 16.99 4.45 -2.58
C LYS A 66 17.27 2.97 -2.35
N CYS A 67 16.76 2.08 -3.21
CA CYS A 67 16.77 0.65 -2.96
C CYS A 67 17.62 -0.12 -3.98
N ASN A 68 17.52 0.22 -5.27
CA ASN A 68 18.06 -0.61 -6.36
C ASN A 68 19.59 -0.69 -6.45
N SER A 69 20.33 0.19 -5.77
CA SER A 69 21.79 0.06 -5.68
C SER A 69 22.22 -1.22 -4.95
N CYS A 70 21.40 -1.68 -4.00
CA CYS A 70 21.51 -3.00 -3.40
C CYS A 70 20.50 -3.94 -4.06
N HIS A 71 19.21 -3.64 -3.99
CA HIS A 71 18.14 -4.55 -4.41
C HIS A 71 17.76 -4.45 -5.91
N GLY A 72 18.76 -4.36 -6.79
CA GLY A 72 18.57 -4.20 -8.24
C GLY A 72 18.41 -5.52 -9.03
N ASN A 73 18.52 -5.44 -10.36
CA ASN A 73 18.31 -6.56 -11.29
C ASN A 73 19.18 -7.80 -11.00
N ASP A 74 20.39 -7.58 -10.48
CA ASP A 74 21.33 -8.65 -10.15
C ASP A 74 21.21 -9.14 -8.69
N GLY A 75 20.21 -8.64 -7.94
CA GLY A 75 19.93 -9.08 -6.57
C GLY A 75 21.08 -8.87 -5.60
N ASN A 76 21.79 -7.73 -5.69
CA ASN A 76 22.91 -7.46 -4.80
C ASN A 76 22.41 -7.42 -3.34
N ASN A 77 23.07 -8.16 -2.46
CA ASN A 77 22.63 -8.45 -1.08
C ASN A 77 21.36 -9.33 -0.99
N HIS A 78 21.60 -10.63 -0.84
CA HIS A 78 20.61 -11.65 -0.45
C HIS A 78 19.55 -12.02 -1.50
N GLY A 79 19.74 -11.68 -2.78
CA GLY A 79 18.88 -12.17 -3.87
C GLY A 79 17.52 -11.48 -3.95
N VAL A 80 17.38 -10.30 -3.34
CA VAL A 80 16.19 -9.47 -3.42
C VAL A 80 16.30 -8.54 -4.64
N ASN A 81 15.31 -8.58 -5.51
CA ASN A 81 15.17 -7.72 -6.68
C ASN A 81 13.90 -6.87 -6.50
N LEU A 82 13.99 -5.55 -6.66
CA LEU A 82 12.86 -4.61 -6.53
C LEU A 82 12.64 -3.78 -7.81
N THR A 83 13.13 -4.24 -8.97
CA THR A 83 13.10 -3.47 -10.23
C THR A 83 11.76 -3.55 -10.97
N THR A 84 10.84 -4.40 -10.52
CA THR A 84 9.51 -4.57 -11.13
C THR A 84 8.42 -4.43 -10.07
N TYR A 85 7.23 -4.01 -10.52
CA TYR A 85 6.03 -3.91 -9.68
C TYR A 85 5.76 -5.25 -8.96
N ASP A 86 5.68 -6.34 -9.73
CA ASP A 86 5.42 -7.68 -9.18
C ASP A 86 6.43 -8.10 -8.10
N ASN A 87 7.72 -7.76 -8.29
CA ASN A 87 8.73 -8.11 -7.31
C ASN A 87 8.54 -7.33 -6.01
N LEU A 88 8.22 -6.04 -6.10
CA LEU A 88 7.97 -5.18 -4.94
C LEU A 88 6.81 -5.67 -4.08
N LEU A 89 5.74 -6.18 -4.71
CA LEU A 89 4.56 -6.68 -4.01
C LEU A 89 4.83 -7.89 -3.10
N ASN A 90 5.99 -8.55 -3.26
CA ASN A 90 6.37 -9.70 -2.43
C ASN A 90 6.92 -9.29 -1.06
N TYR A 91 7.09 -7.99 -0.78
CA TYR A 91 7.74 -7.50 0.43
C TYR A 91 6.83 -6.56 1.22
N ASP A 92 6.85 -6.69 2.55
CA ASP A 92 6.14 -5.79 3.46
C ASP A 92 6.94 -4.50 3.68
N PHE A 93 6.73 -3.52 2.80
CA PHE A 93 7.40 -2.22 2.85
C PHE A 93 7.08 -1.45 4.13
N CYS A 94 5.84 -1.52 4.62
CA CYS A 94 5.43 -0.85 5.86
C CYS A 94 6.31 -1.34 7.02
N PHE A 95 6.40 -2.65 7.19
CA PHE A 95 7.20 -3.26 8.25
C PHE A 95 8.68 -2.90 8.15
N GLN A 96 9.26 -2.96 6.95
CA GLN A 96 10.69 -2.67 6.74
C GLN A 96 11.02 -1.20 7.04
N ILE A 97 10.14 -0.27 6.64
CA ILE A 97 10.33 1.17 6.85
C ILE A 97 10.10 1.56 8.31
N ASP A 98 9.09 0.97 8.97
CA ASP A 98 8.70 1.33 10.35
C ASP A 98 9.61 0.75 11.42
N ASN A 99 10.32 -0.33 11.10
CA ASN A 99 11.31 -0.92 12.00
C ASN A 99 12.75 -0.52 11.64
N ASP A 100 12.93 0.52 10.81
CA ASP A 100 14.22 1.01 10.32
C ASP A 100 15.12 -0.13 9.78
N LEU A 101 14.52 -1.12 9.12
CA LEU A 101 15.26 -2.23 8.51
C LEU A 101 15.76 -1.85 7.12
N MET A 102 14.95 -1.11 6.36
CA MET A 102 15.29 -0.62 5.02
C MET A 102 14.78 0.81 4.79
N PRO A 103 15.64 1.73 4.29
CA PRO A 103 17.09 1.59 4.20
C PRO A 103 17.72 1.43 5.61
N PRO A 104 18.79 0.63 5.79
CA PRO A 104 19.40 0.47 7.10
C PRO A 104 19.91 1.81 7.64
N PRO A 105 19.75 2.13 8.95
CA PRO A 105 20.10 3.43 9.52
C PRO A 105 21.60 3.71 9.49
N THR A 106 22.43 2.69 9.25
CA THR A 106 23.88 2.81 9.06
C THR A 106 24.26 3.42 7.71
N LEU A 107 23.34 3.46 6.74
CA LEU A 107 23.61 4.08 5.45
C LEU A 107 23.64 5.61 5.57
N PRO A 108 24.48 6.28 4.75
CA PRO A 108 24.49 7.73 4.65
C PRO A 108 23.11 8.34 4.39
N VAL A 109 22.87 9.55 4.92
CA VAL A 109 21.56 10.25 4.89
C VAL A 109 20.98 10.37 3.48
N GLN A 110 21.79 10.49 2.43
CA GLN A 110 21.28 10.58 1.05
C GLN A 110 20.53 9.33 0.58
N PHE A 111 20.83 8.16 1.17
CA PHE A 111 20.14 6.91 0.86
C PHE A 111 18.91 6.68 1.75
N GLN A 112 18.75 7.46 2.81
CA GLN A 112 17.57 7.39 3.66
C GLN A 112 16.34 7.96 2.96
N LEU A 113 15.18 7.44 3.31
CA LEU A 113 13.90 7.98 2.87
C LEU A 113 13.61 9.26 3.64
N THR A 114 13.29 10.31 2.90
CA THR A 114 12.68 11.52 3.45
C THR A 114 11.28 11.22 3.97
N GLN A 115 10.74 12.11 4.80
CA GLN A 115 9.37 11.98 5.30
C GLN A 115 8.34 11.87 4.17
N CYS A 116 8.49 12.66 3.10
CA CYS A 116 7.57 12.62 1.97
C CYS A 116 7.69 11.32 1.17
N GLU A 117 8.89 10.78 0.98
CA GLU A 117 9.07 9.49 0.31
C GLU A 117 8.45 8.35 1.11
N LYS A 118 8.59 8.35 2.45
CA LYS A 118 7.89 7.42 3.34
C LYS A 118 6.37 7.55 3.17
N LEU A 119 5.84 8.77 3.21
CA LEU A 119 4.40 9.03 3.01
C LEU A 119 3.90 8.50 1.67
N LYS A 120 4.58 8.80 0.56
CA LYS A 120 4.18 8.33 -0.77
C LYS A 120 4.11 6.82 -0.86
N ILE A 121 5.14 6.11 -0.37
CA ILE A 121 5.15 4.65 -0.39
C ILE A 121 3.96 4.11 0.41
N LYS A 122 3.75 4.61 1.63
CA LYS A 122 2.69 4.11 2.51
C LYS A 122 1.28 4.45 2.01
N THR A 123 1.05 5.66 1.54
CA THR A 123 -0.24 6.05 0.95
C THR A 123 -0.54 5.24 -0.31
N TRP A 124 0.44 5.01 -1.19
CA TRP A 124 0.25 4.15 -2.36
C TRP A 124 -0.10 2.70 -2.00
N ILE A 125 0.47 2.19 -0.90
CA ILE A 125 0.13 0.88 -0.34
C ILE A 125 -1.33 0.88 0.13
N GLU A 126 -1.70 1.85 0.97
CA GLU A 126 -3.05 1.98 1.53
C GLU A 126 -4.13 2.22 0.45
N ASP A 127 -3.80 2.94 -0.61
CA ASP A 127 -4.69 3.24 -1.74
C ASP A 127 -4.88 2.05 -2.70
N GLY A 128 -4.28 0.89 -2.38
CA GLY A 128 -4.51 -0.35 -3.12
C GLY A 128 -3.56 -0.57 -4.30
N LEU A 129 -2.32 -0.08 -4.21
CA LEU A 129 -1.22 -0.47 -5.10
C LEU A 129 -1.42 -0.10 -6.57
N ALA A 130 -1.95 1.07 -6.86
CA ALA A 130 -2.16 1.50 -8.25
C ALA A 130 -0.86 1.42 -9.07
N GLU A 131 -0.90 0.70 -10.19
CA GLU A 131 0.24 0.56 -11.12
C GLU A 131 0.60 1.90 -11.79
#